data_AF-D2S3Q1-F1
#
_entry.id   AF-D2S3Q1-F1
#
_cell.length_a   1.000
_cell.length_b   1.000
_cell.length_c   1.000
_cell.angle_alpha   90.00
_cell.angle_beta   90.00
_cell.angle_gamma   90.00
#
_symmetry.space_group_name_H-M   'P 1'
#
loop_
_entity.id
_entity.type
_entity.pdbx_description
1 polymer ?
#
loop_
_entity_poly.entity_id
_entity_poly.type
_entity_poly.pdbx_seq_one_letter_code
_entity_poly.pdbx_strand_id
1 'polypeptide(L)'
;MYEALEAEAEAEEKSISEYIRSVLRERENTQPNTTEYVDRIRDLEERVDELEKRIPERNVAEPKSPTTSKTRKSDDEISAALEGFRPGRNAEERAARRESAHAALEWLRDQPDAVTAGDVKHALYDDHGIDGQTEQTWWTETARKAFRQAAENGYVEIDGRSYEWTGGREA
;
A
#
# COMPACT_ATOMS: atom_id res chain seq x y z
N MET A 1 -30.19 -20.76 -1.50
CA MET A 1 -29.26 -20.00 -2.36
C MET A 1 -27.90 -20.71 -2.46
N TYR A 2 -27.29 -21.11 -1.33
CA TYR A 2 -26.07 -21.92 -1.33
C TYR A 2 -26.25 -23.33 -1.92
N GLU A 3 -27.38 -24.01 -1.64
CA GLU A 3 -27.66 -25.35 -2.17
C GLU A 3 -27.73 -25.43 -3.72
N ALA A 4 -28.13 -24.35 -4.38
CA ALA A 4 -28.19 -24.30 -5.85
C ALA A 4 -26.80 -24.20 -6.49
N LEU A 5 -25.89 -23.47 -5.84
CA LEU A 5 -24.51 -23.30 -6.29
C LEU A 5 -23.67 -24.57 -6.07
N GLU A 6 -23.98 -25.34 -5.03
CA GLU A 6 -23.32 -26.61 -4.74
C GLU A 6 -23.69 -27.69 -5.77
N ALA A 7 -24.97 -27.76 -6.15
CA ALA A 7 -25.44 -28.67 -7.19
C ALA A 7 -24.85 -28.35 -8.59
N GLU A 8 -24.69 -27.06 -8.94
CA GLU A 8 -24.05 -26.65 -10.21
C GLU A 8 -22.53 -26.90 -10.20
N ALA A 9 -21.86 -26.68 -9.07
CA ALA A 9 -20.43 -26.95 -8.94
C ALA A 9 -20.11 -28.45 -9.05
N GLU A 10 -20.93 -29.31 -8.43
CA GLU A 10 -20.80 -30.77 -8.57
C GLU A 10 -21.05 -31.24 -10.01
N ALA A 11 -22.01 -30.64 -10.72
CA ALA A 11 -22.27 -30.96 -12.13
C ALA A 11 -21.10 -30.61 -13.06
N GLU A 12 -20.29 -29.61 -12.71
CA GLU A 12 -19.07 -29.22 -13.45
C GLU A 12 -17.80 -29.88 -12.90
N GLU A 13 -17.90 -30.84 -11.96
CA GLU A 13 -16.78 -31.48 -11.26
C GLU A 13 -15.79 -30.49 -10.62
N LYS A 14 -16.26 -29.27 -10.30
CA LYS A 14 -15.44 -28.20 -9.71
C LYS A 14 -15.77 -28.06 -8.24
N SER A 15 -14.76 -27.73 -7.43
CA SER A 15 -15.01 -27.23 -6.08
C SER A 15 -15.85 -25.95 -6.16
N ILE A 16 -16.79 -25.73 -5.24
CA ILE A 16 -17.61 -24.50 -5.14
C ILE A 16 -16.74 -23.24 -5.25
N SER A 17 -15.55 -23.25 -4.64
CA SER A 17 -14.61 -22.12 -4.70
C SER A 17 -14.04 -21.89 -6.09
N GLU A 18 -13.83 -22.95 -6.86
CA GLU A 18 -13.35 -22.92 -8.24
C GLU A 18 -14.46 -22.50 -9.20
N TYR A 19 -15.69 -22.98 -8.98
CA TYR A 19 -16.87 -22.56 -9.70
C TYR A 19 -17.14 -21.06 -9.53
N ILE A 20 -17.11 -20.54 -8.28
CA ILE A 20 -17.27 -19.11 -8.01
C ILE A 20 -16.19 -18.27 -8.70
N ARG A 21 -14.93 -18.70 -8.68
CA ARG A 21 -13.84 -17.99 -9.39
C ARG A 21 -14.01 -18.02 -10.91
N SER A 22 -14.47 -19.14 -11.47
CA SER A 22 -14.78 -19.26 -12.90
C SER A 22 -15.88 -18.28 -13.31
N VAL A 23 -16.99 -18.25 -12.56
CA VAL A 23 -18.13 -17.35 -12.81
C VAL A 23 -17.72 -15.88 -12.68
N LEU A 24 -16.88 -15.53 -11.70
CA LEU A 24 -16.38 -14.16 -11.54
C LEU A 24 -15.44 -13.75 -12.68
N ARG A 25 -14.57 -14.66 -13.15
CA ARG A 25 -13.64 -14.41 -14.25
C ARG A 25 -14.33 -14.30 -15.60
N GLU A 26 -15.42 -15.05 -15.80
CA GLU A 26 -16.30 -14.90 -16.97
C GLU A 26 -17.15 -13.62 -16.87
N ARG A 27 -17.48 -13.16 -15.66
CA ARG A 27 -18.18 -11.88 -15.43
C ARG A 27 -17.34 -10.64 -15.74
N GLU A 28 -16.03 -10.65 -15.48
CA GLU A 28 -15.14 -9.54 -15.85
C GLU A 28 -15.08 -9.30 -17.38
N ASN A 29 -15.38 -10.31 -18.18
CA ASN A 29 -15.46 -10.22 -19.65
C ASN A 29 -16.88 -10.04 -20.21
N THR A 30 -17.91 -9.88 -19.35
CA THR A 30 -19.32 -9.85 -19.79
C THR A 30 -20.13 -8.67 -19.25
N GLN A 31 -19.51 -7.54 -18.89
CA GLN A 31 -20.23 -6.27 -19.07
C GLN A 31 -20.01 -5.82 -20.52
N PRO A 32 -21.04 -5.88 -21.38
CA PRO A 32 -20.91 -5.32 -22.70
C PRO A 32 -20.65 -3.82 -22.52
N ASN A 33 -19.81 -3.29 -23.39
CA ASN A 33 -19.65 -1.86 -23.65
C ASN A 33 -21.00 -1.31 -24.18
N THR A 34 -22.00 -1.29 -23.29
CA THR A 34 -23.38 -0.96 -23.60
C THR A 34 -23.50 0.55 -23.65
N THR A 35 -24.31 1.03 -24.58
CA THR A 35 -24.65 2.45 -24.70
C THR A 35 -25.10 3.05 -23.36
N GLU A 36 -25.75 2.25 -22.51
CA GLU A 36 -26.18 2.64 -21.17
C GLU A 36 -25.01 2.94 -20.21
N TYR A 37 -23.89 2.22 -20.32
CA TYR A 37 -22.70 2.48 -19.51
C TYR A 37 -21.99 3.76 -19.97
N VAL A 38 -21.93 3.98 -21.29
CA VAL A 38 -21.39 5.21 -21.89
C VAL A 38 -22.26 6.41 -21.53
N ASP A 39 -23.58 6.26 -21.57
CA ASP A 39 -24.53 7.31 -21.16
C ASP A 39 -24.41 7.59 -19.66
N ARG A 40 -24.19 6.58 -18.82
CA ARG A 40 -23.95 6.76 -17.38
C ARG A 40 -22.62 7.46 -17.09
N ILE A 41 -21.56 7.16 -17.83
CA ILE A 41 -20.28 7.89 -17.70
C ILE A 41 -20.49 9.35 -18.08
N ARG A 42 -21.17 9.63 -19.19
CA ARG A 42 -21.47 11.00 -19.62
C ARG A 42 -22.31 11.77 -18.59
N ASP A 43 -23.32 11.14 -17.99
CA ASP A 43 -24.14 11.74 -16.92
C ASP A 43 -23.32 12.05 -15.66
N LEU A 44 -22.37 11.17 -15.31
CA LEU A 44 -21.46 11.40 -14.18
C LEU A 44 -20.47 12.54 -14.45
N GLU A 45 -19.92 12.62 -15.66
CA GLU A 45 -19.04 13.72 -16.07
C GLU A 45 -19.78 15.07 -16.03
N GLU A 46 -21.01 15.14 -16.54
CA GLU A 46 -21.83 16.36 -16.51
C GLU A 46 -22.17 16.80 -15.07
N ARG A 47 -22.48 15.85 -14.18
CA ARG A 47 -22.72 16.14 -12.76
C ARG A 47 -21.48 16.66 -12.04
N VAL A 48 -20.28 16.17 -12.36
CA VAL A 48 -19.03 16.71 -11.81
C VAL A 48 -18.82 18.15 -12.27
N ASP A 49 -19.03 18.42 -13.55
CA ASP A 49 -18.90 19.76 -14.15
C ASP A 49 -19.91 20.76 -13.54
N GLU A 50 -21.13 20.31 -13.24
CA GLU A 50 -22.14 21.12 -12.55
C GLU A 50 -21.78 21.36 -11.07
N LEU A 51 -21.23 20.36 -10.38
CA LEU A 51 -20.76 20.50 -9.01
C LEU A 51 -19.58 21.47 -8.90
N GLU A 52 -18.62 21.43 -9.83
CA GLU A 52 -17.52 22.38 -9.90
C GLU A 52 -18.03 23.82 -10.13
N LYS A 53 -19.00 24.02 -11.04
CA LYS A 53 -19.63 25.33 -11.28
C LYS A 53 -20.48 25.82 -10.11
N ARG A 54 -21.00 24.89 -9.29
CA ARG A 54 -21.78 25.17 -8.08
C ARG A 54 -20.95 25.44 -6.84
N ILE A 55 -19.63 25.31 -6.89
CA ILE A 55 -18.73 25.87 -5.87
C ILE A 55 -18.57 27.35 -6.23
N PRO A 56 -19.33 28.29 -5.62
CA PRO A 56 -19.07 29.70 -5.85
C PRO A 56 -17.66 29.99 -5.32
N GLU A 57 -16.91 30.85 -6.01
CA GLU A 57 -15.62 31.44 -5.62
C GLU A 57 -15.72 32.17 -4.26
N ARG A 58 -16.01 31.44 -3.19
CA ARG A 58 -16.29 31.95 -1.87
C ARG A 58 -15.08 31.62 -1.00
N ASN A 59 -14.17 32.59 -0.99
CA ASN A 59 -12.93 32.62 -0.19
C ASN A 59 -11.91 31.54 -0.55
N VAL A 60 -11.21 31.73 -1.66
CA VAL A 60 -9.75 31.51 -1.65
C VAL A 60 -9.11 32.81 -1.15
N ALA A 61 -9.36 33.15 0.11
CA ALA A 61 -8.27 33.74 0.88
C ALA A 61 -7.17 32.68 0.77
N GLU A 62 -6.01 33.04 0.21
CA GLU A 62 -4.84 32.18 0.16
C GLU A 62 -4.82 31.28 1.40
N PRO A 63 -4.96 29.96 1.28
CA PRO A 63 -4.36 29.13 2.29
C PRO A 63 -2.88 29.44 2.14
N LYS A 64 -2.35 30.33 3.00
CA LYS A 64 -0.95 30.32 3.35
C LYS A 64 -0.67 28.86 3.65
N SER A 65 -0.06 28.17 2.68
CA SER A 65 0.26 26.75 2.78
C SER A 65 0.87 26.53 4.15
N PRO A 66 0.22 25.81 5.07
CA PRO A 66 0.90 25.43 6.28
C PRO A 66 1.87 24.33 5.85
N THR A 67 3.10 24.76 5.56
CA THR A 67 4.30 23.98 5.85
C THR A 67 4.58 22.79 4.91
N THR A 68 4.89 23.07 3.64
CA THR A 68 5.54 22.11 2.71
C THR A 68 7.04 21.90 3.00
N SER A 69 7.50 22.21 4.21
CA SER A 69 8.91 22.11 4.59
C SER A 69 9.26 20.80 5.30
N LYS A 70 8.24 20.02 5.76
CA LYS A 70 8.48 18.77 6.51
C LYS A 70 8.79 17.59 5.58
N THR A 71 8.13 17.49 4.42
CA THR A 71 8.25 16.34 3.51
C THR A 71 9.64 16.17 2.89
N ARG A 72 10.38 17.25 2.59
CA ARG A 72 11.74 17.12 2.03
C ARG A 72 12.74 16.54 3.02
N LYS A 73 12.73 17.05 4.27
CA LYS A 73 13.61 16.55 5.32
C LYS A 73 13.28 15.09 5.69
N SER A 74 11.99 14.77 5.68
CA SER A 74 11.46 13.43 5.91
C SER A 74 11.97 12.39 4.89
N ASP A 75 12.02 12.75 3.61
CA ASP A 75 12.51 11.85 2.55
C ASP A 75 14.04 11.72 2.59
N ASP A 76 14.74 12.80 2.98
CA ASP A 76 16.19 12.79 3.18
C ASP A 76 16.61 11.83 4.32
N GLU A 77 15.89 11.83 5.45
CA GLU A 77 16.20 10.96 6.60
C GLU A 77 15.96 9.47 6.30
N ILE A 78 14.85 9.12 5.63
CA ILE A 78 14.58 7.73 5.22
C ILE A 78 15.57 7.28 4.15
N SER A 79 15.90 8.16 3.19
CA SER A 79 16.91 7.88 2.18
C SER A 79 18.29 7.63 2.80
N ALA A 80 18.66 8.41 3.82
CA ALA A 80 19.89 8.19 4.60
C ALA A 80 19.83 6.90 5.42
N ALA A 81 18.68 6.58 6.05
CA ALA A 81 18.49 5.32 6.76
C ALA A 81 18.63 4.09 5.86
N LEU A 82 18.28 4.22 4.57
CA LEU A 82 18.41 3.18 3.53
C LEU A 82 19.70 3.28 2.71
N GLU A 83 20.67 4.09 3.13
CA GLU A 83 21.97 4.13 2.48
C GLU A 83 22.63 2.75 2.55
N GLY A 84 23.17 2.28 1.41
CA GLY A 84 23.74 0.93 1.30
C GLY A 84 22.72 -0.22 1.18
N PHE A 85 21.43 0.02 1.44
CA PHE A 85 20.40 -1.01 1.36
C PHE A 85 20.15 -1.47 -0.08
N ARG A 86 20.53 -2.72 -0.40
CA ARG A 86 20.37 -3.32 -1.73
C ARG A 86 19.70 -4.70 -1.65
N PRO A 87 18.40 -4.76 -1.34
CA PRO A 87 17.68 -6.03 -1.18
C PRO A 87 17.32 -6.63 -2.55
N GLY A 88 17.53 -7.93 -2.76
CA GLY A 88 17.11 -8.62 -4.00
C GLY A 88 18.22 -8.82 -5.03
N ARG A 89 17.99 -9.76 -5.95
CA ARG A 89 19.01 -10.29 -6.86
C ARG A 89 19.11 -9.47 -8.14
N ASN A 90 17.98 -9.05 -8.69
CA ASN A 90 17.88 -8.29 -9.93
C ASN A 90 17.43 -6.83 -9.67
N ALA A 91 17.40 -6.01 -10.72
CA ALA A 91 17.09 -4.58 -10.60
C ALA A 91 15.63 -4.31 -10.21
N GLU A 92 14.70 -5.09 -10.77
CA GLU A 92 13.26 -4.97 -10.51
C GLU A 92 12.91 -5.33 -9.06
N GLU A 93 13.41 -6.48 -8.59
CA GLU A 93 13.27 -6.92 -7.21
C GLU A 93 13.91 -5.92 -6.24
N ARG A 94 15.05 -5.31 -6.63
CA ARG A 94 15.69 -4.23 -5.87
C ARG A 94 14.83 -2.99 -5.76
N ALA A 95 14.17 -2.59 -6.84
CA ALA A 95 13.28 -1.44 -6.83
C ALA A 95 12.06 -1.71 -5.94
N ALA A 96 11.35 -2.83 -6.17
CA ALA A 96 10.16 -3.19 -5.40
C ALA A 96 10.45 -3.34 -3.90
N ARG A 97 11.56 -3.99 -3.54
CA ARG A 97 11.97 -4.12 -2.13
C ARG A 97 12.40 -2.79 -1.52
N ARG A 98 13.00 -1.88 -2.28
CA ARG A 98 13.36 -0.54 -1.77
C ARG A 98 12.12 0.31 -1.53
N GLU A 99 11.16 0.31 -2.44
CA GLU A 99 9.90 1.02 -2.30
C GLU A 99 9.12 0.51 -1.08
N SER A 100 8.97 -0.81 -0.98
CA SER A 100 8.31 -1.45 0.15
C SER A 100 9.03 -1.20 1.49
N ALA A 101 10.37 -1.19 1.49
CA ALA A 101 11.17 -0.83 2.66
C ALA A 101 11.05 0.64 3.06
N HIS A 102 10.97 1.54 2.08
CA HIS A 102 10.77 2.96 2.30
C HIS A 102 9.41 3.21 2.98
N ALA A 103 8.34 2.62 2.45
CA ALA A 103 7.00 2.66 3.06
C ALA A 103 7.00 2.12 4.51
N ALA A 104 7.72 1.03 4.76
CA ALA A 104 7.83 0.47 6.11
C ALA A 104 8.53 1.41 7.11
N LEU A 105 9.60 2.10 6.70
CA LEU A 105 10.30 3.06 7.55
C LEU A 105 9.51 4.35 7.72
N GLU A 106 8.81 4.80 6.67
CA GLU A 106 7.90 5.94 6.74
C GLU A 106 6.79 5.70 7.75
N TRP A 107 6.13 4.54 7.66
CA TRP A 107 5.08 4.18 8.60
C TRP A 107 5.62 4.09 10.04
N LEU A 108 6.80 3.47 10.23
CA LEU A 108 7.46 3.35 11.55
C LEU A 108 7.76 4.73 12.15
N ARG A 109 8.26 5.68 11.35
CA ARG A 109 8.53 7.05 11.79
C ARG A 109 7.29 7.76 12.31
N ASP A 110 6.15 7.49 11.70
CA ASP A 110 4.89 8.13 12.05
C ASP A 110 4.23 7.48 13.29
N GLN A 111 4.80 6.40 13.84
CA GLN A 111 4.33 5.79 15.08
C GLN A 111 4.88 6.52 16.31
N PRO A 112 4.03 6.86 17.30
CA PRO A 112 4.48 7.54 18.51
C PRO A 112 5.20 6.63 19.51
N ASP A 113 4.96 5.32 19.40
CA ASP A 113 5.44 4.30 20.34
C ASP A 113 6.18 3.19 19.59
N ALA A 114 6.98 2.42 20.33
CA ALA A 114 7.67 1.26 19.80
C ALA A 114 6.66 0.22 19.28
N VAL A 115 6.89 -0.27 18.06
CA VAL A 115 5.97 -1.20 17.37
C VAL A 115 6.58 -2.58 17.22
N THR A 116 5.73 -3.59 17.11
CA THR A 116 6.16 -4.97 16.90
C THR A 116 6.12 -5.36 15.42
N ALA A 117 6.75 -6.49 15.10
CA ALA A 117 6.62 -7.12 13.78
C ALA A 117 5.16 -7.39 13.38
N GLY A 118 4.29 -7.69 14.36
CA GLY A 118 2.87 -7.95 14.08
C GLY A 118 2.16 -6.70 13.55
N ASP A 119 2.41 -5.57 14.20
CA ASP A 119 1.80 -4.28 13.86
C ASP A 119 2.20 -3.82 12.46
N VAL A 120 3.50 -3.89 12.16
CA VAL A 120 4.03 -3.50 10.83
C VAL A 120 3.44 -4.37 9.73
N LYS A 121 3.38 -5.69 9.93
CA LYS A 121 2.84 -6.59 8.91
C LYS A 121 1.35 -6.38 8.70
N HIS A 122 0.59 -6.23 9.77
CA HIS A 122 -0.85 -5.98 9.69
C HIS A 122 -1.16 -4.65 8.99
N ALA A 123 -0.36 -3.62 9.22
CA ALA A 123 -0.58 -2.30 8.65
C ALA A 123 -0.18 -2.17 7.19
N LEU A 124 0.85 -2.90 6.73
CA LEU A 124 1.50 -2.59 5.45
C LEU A 124 1.53 -3.73 4.44
N TYR A 125 1.32 -4.99 4.86
CA TYR A 125 1.52 -6.11 3.94
C TYR A 125 0.50 -6.12 2.79
N ASP A 126 -0.74 -5.75 3.05
CA ASP A 126 -1.79 -5.77 2.04
C ASP A 126 -1.54 -4.73 0.93
N ASP A 127 -0.96 -3.57 1.29
CA ASP A 127 -0.72 -2.46 0.35
C ASP A 127 0.70 -2.45 -0.25
N HIS A 128 1.70 -2.91 0.51
CA HIS A 128 3.12 -2.83 0.15
C HIS A 128 3.80 -4.20 0.08
N GLY A 129 3.03 -5.28 0.12
CA GLY A 129 3.48 -6.63 -0.15
C GLY A 129 4.10 -6.74 -1.55
N ILE A 130 5.06 -7.65 -1.69
CA ILE A 130 5.69 -7.93 -2.99
C ILE A 130 5.02 -9.18 -3.55
N ASP A 131 4.58 -9.10 -4.81
CA ASP A 131 3.90 -10.22 -5.46
C ASP A 131 4.71 -11.52 -5.38
N GLY A 132 4.02 -12.62 -5.12
CA GLY A 132 4.62 -13.93 -4.90
C GLY A 132 5.37 -14.13 -3.57
N GLN A 133 5.41 -13.13 -2.67
CA GLN A 133 5.91 -13.32 -1.30
C GLN A 133 4.75 -13.60 -0.33
N THR A 134 5.08 -14.26 0.79
CA THR A 134 4.17 -14.34 1.95
C THR A 134 4.45 -13.17 2.89
N GLU A 135 3.51 -12.86 3.78
CA GLU A 135 3.66 -11.85 4.84
C GLU A 135 4.95 -12.05 5.65
N GLN A 136 5.24 -13.31 6.01
CA GLN A 136 6.43 -13.66 6.75
C GLN A 136 7.72 -13.47 5.92
N THR A 137 7.69 -13.84 4.64
CA THR A 137 8.81 -13.66 3.72
C THR A 137 9.09 -12.18 3.50
N TRP A 138 8.05 -11.39 3.19
CA TRP A 138 8.12 -9.95 3.03
C TRP A 138 8.74 -9.27 4.25
N TRP A 139 8.24 -9.61 5.45
CA TRP A 139 8.78 -9.08 6.69
C TRP A 139 10.27 -9.42 6.84
N THR A 140 10.64 -10.69 6.67
CA THR A 140 12.00 -11.17 6.95
C THR A 140 13.02 -10.66 5.92
N GLU A 141 12.61 -10.55 4.66
CA GLU A 141 13.50 -10.27 3.52
C GLU A 141 13.51 -8.80 3.08
N THR A 142 12.51 -8.02 3.50
CA THR A 142 12.35 -6.62 3.09
C THR A 142 12.30 -5.71 4.32
N ALA A 143 11.17 -5.64 5.02
CA ALA A 143 10.96 -4.65 6.09
C ALA A 143 11.96 -4.81 7.25
N ARG A 144 12.16 -6.03 7.77
CA ARG A 144 13.10 -6.28 8.87
C ARG A 144 14.54 -5.98 8.50
N LYS A 145 14.95 -6.24 7.24
CA LYS A 145 16.31 -5.92 6.78
C LYS A 145 16.48 -4.41 6.65
N ALA A 146 15.45 -3.70 6.19
CA ALA A 146 15.43 -2.24 6.16
C ALA A 146 15.54 -1.65 7.57
N PHE A 147 14.81 -2.18 8.55
CA PHE A 147 14.86 -1.70 9.94
C PHE A 147 16.23 -1.94 10.57
N ARG A 148 16.86 -3.09 10.28
CA ARG A 148 18.24 -3.36 10.70
C ARG A 148 19.23 -2.40 10.07
N GLN A 149 19.10 -2.13 8.77
CA GLN A 149 19.97 -1.16 8.10
C GLN A 149 19.80 0.24 8.68
N ALA A 150 18.56 0.66 8.91
CA ALA A 150 18.24 1.94 9.54
C ALA A 150 18.80 2.02 10.96
N ALA A 151 18.79 0.91 11.71
CA ALA A 151 19.39 0.83 13.03
C ALA A 151 20.93 0.92 13.00
N GLU A 152 21.58 0.27 12.04
CA GLU A 152 23.02 0.43 11.81
C GLU A 152 23.39 1.88 11.49
N ASN A 153 22.48 2.61 10.83
CA ASN A 153 22.63 4.02 10.50
C ASN A 153 22.15 4.96 11.62
N GLY A 154 21.70 4.44 12.76
CA GLY A 154 21.29 5.24 13.94
C GLY A 154 19.88 5.86 13.89
N TYR A 155 19.03 5.45 12.95
CA TYR A 155 17.66 5.98 12.79
C TYR A 155 16.58 5.17 13.51
N VAL A 156 16.86 3.90 13.79
CA VAL A 156 15.92 2.96 14.41
C VAL A 156 16.59 2.31 15.62
N GLU A 157 15.89 2.28 16.74
CA GLU A 157 16.27 1.49 17.90
C GLU A 157 15.54 0.15 17.87
N ILE A 158 16.26 -0.94 18.18
CA ILE A 158 15.72 -2.29 18.21
C ILE A 158 15.89 -2.85 19.62
N ASP A 159 14.79 -2.92 20.37
CA ASP A 159 14.77 -3.54 21.71
C ASP A 159 14.02 -4.88 21.65
N GLY A 160 14.79 -5.97 21.53
CA GLY A 160 14.26 -7.33 21.47
C GLY A 160 13.35 -7.59 20.26
N ARG A 161 12.06 -7.32 20.39
CA ARG A 161 11.03 -7.51 19.35
C ARG A 161 10.30 -6.22 18.95
N SER A 162 10.60 -5.11 19.61
CA SER A 162 10.07 -3.80 19.26
C SER A 162 11.06 -2.99 18.45
N TYR A 163 10.51 -2.09 17.64
CA TYR A 163 11.23 -1.18 16.75
C TYR A 163 10.69 0.22 17.01
N GLU A 164 11.57 1.18 17.19
CA GLU A 164 11.20 2.58 17.42
C GLU A 164 12.04 3.48 16.52
N TRP A 165 11.40 4.47 15.90
CA TRP A 165 12.11 5.49 15.15
C TRP A 165 12.71 6.52 16.10
N THR A 166 14.04 6.55 16.22
CA THR A 166 14.73 7.52 17.07
C THR A 166 15.02 8.83 16.35
N GLY A 167 14.91 8.83 15.01
CA GLY A 167 15.47 9.85 14.14
C GLY A 167 16.98 9.93 14.27
N GLY A 168 17.65 10.62 13.34
CA GLY A 168 19.09 10.91 13.47
C GLY A 168 19.35 11.91 14.61
N ARG A 169 19.00 11.56 15.85
CA ARG A 169 19.44 12.28 17.04
C ARG A 169 20.96 12.20 17.02
N GLU A 170 21.59 13.34 16.77
CA GLU A 170 23.03 13.51 16.85
C GLU A 170 23.54 12.82 18.13
N ALA A 171 24.30 11.74 17.94
CA ALA A 171 24.99 11.03 19.02
C ALA A 171 26.20 11.84 19.51
#